data_AF-A0A1G2X5Y1-F1
#
_entry.id   AF-A0A1G2X5Y1-F1
#
_cell.length_a   1.000
_cell.length_b   1.000
_cell.length_c   1.000
_cell.angle_alpha   90.00
_cell.angle_beta   90.00
_cell.angle_gamma   90.00
#
_symmetry.space_group_name_H-M   'P 1'
#
loop_
_entity.id
_entity.type
_entity.pdbx_description
1 polymer ?
#
loop_
_entity_poly.entity_id
_entity_poly.type
_entity_poly.pdbx_seq_one_letter_code
_entity_poly.pdbx_strand_id
1 'polypeptide(L)'
;MASILREDILHRKNKEASSKEKVDKIMSTIVKLPVQSNLPKSESKESKTTSETVKPAESIARQYIFSSEILIEGESVSELDDLRNRIVKELIPSSEIESIIVDRIISSLWRLKRCLKIESQIIEFESSCIQEYEQGFFRTRKRTNKELSQLKALKITEGKNKLEELSKYETILERQIYKALSVLDKLRQHGSISEKRVPRKTK
;
A
#
# COMPACT_ATOMS: atom_id res chain seq x y z
N MET A 1 -50.14 8.66 -52.22
CA MET A 1 -48.78 8.66 -51.64
C MET A 1 -48.81 9.20 -50.19
N ALA A 2 -49.44 8.49 -49.24
CA ALA A 2 -49.56 8.98 -47.85
C ALA A 2 -49.51 7.87 -46.77
N SER A 3 -49.14 6.64 -47.15
CA SER A 3 -49.13 5.48 -46.25
C SER A 3 -47.73 5.21 -45.65
N ILE A 4 -46.67 5.51 -46.42
CA ILE A 4 -45.27 5.15 -46.08
C ILE A 4 -44.70 6.00 -44.93
N LEU A 5 -45.21 7.22 -44.71
CA LEU A 5 -44.72 8.11 -43.64
C LEU A 5 -45.28 7.78 -42.24
N ARG A 6 -46.35 6.98 -42.12
CA ARG A 6 -46.96 6.66 -40.81
C ARG A 6 -46.27 5.49 -40.11
N GLU A 7 -45.79 4.51 -40.87
CA GLU A 7 -45.14 3.30 -40.32
C GLU A 7 -43.76 3.62 -39.70
N ASP A 8 -42.98 4.52 -40.32
CA ASP A 8 -41.67 4.94 -39.80
C ASP A 8 -41.77 5.71 -38.47
N ILE A 9 -42.83 6.50 -38.28
CA ILE A 9 -43.07 7.26 -37.04
C ILE A 9 -43.48 6.32 -35.89
N LEU A 10 -44.28 5.29 -36.19
CA LEU A 10 -44.69 4.29 -35.20
C LEU A 10 -43.52 3.39 -34.77
N HIS A 11 -42.66 2.97 -35.72
CA HIS A 11 -41.46 2.19 -35.38
C HIS A 11 -40.43 2.99 -34.57
N ARG A 12 -40.29 4.31 -34.83
CA ARG A 12 -39.40 5.18 -34.04
C ARG A 12 -39.90 5.35 -32.60
N LYS A 13 -41.21 5.56 -32.39
CA LYS A 13 -41.81 5.64 -31.05
C LYS A 13 -41.69 4.35 -30.26
N ASN A 14 -41.87 3.19 -30.90
CA ASN A 14 -41.72 1.89 -30.23
C ASN A 14 -40.26 1.59 -29.84
N LYS A 15 -39.28 2.03 -30.63
CA LYS A 15 -37.85 1.88 -30.30
C LYS A 15 -37.44 2.78 -29.13
N GLU A 16 -37.95 4.01 -29.07
CA GLU A 16 -37.73 4.94 -27.95
C GLU A 16 -38.41 4.48 -26.64
N ALA A 17 -39.59 3.88 -26.73
CA ALA A 17 -40.28 3.27 -25.58
C ALA A 17 -39.49 2.07 -25.02
N SER A 18 -39.01 1.17 -25.90
CA SER A 18 -38.18 0.02 -25.51
C SER A 18 -36.85 0.44 -24.87
N SER A 19 -36.24 1.54 -25.33
CA SER A 19 -35.01 2.07 -24.73
C SER A 19 -35.24 2.67 -23.35
N LYS A 20 -36.34 3.40 -23.12
CA LYS A 20 -36.68 3.95 -21.79
C LYS A 20 -36.96 2.84 -20.79
N GLU A 21 -37.69 1.81 -21.20
CA GLU A 21 -38.04 0.66 -20.35
C GLU A 21 -36.80 -0.14 -19.91
N LYS A 22 -35.78 -0.25 -20.79
CA LYS A 22 -34.48 -0.84 -20.45
C LYS A 22 -33.69 0.01 -19.45
N VAL A 23 -33.73 1.34 -19.59
CA VAL A 23 -33.06 2.26 -18.66
C VAL A 23 -33.72 2.21 -17.28
N ASP A 24 -35.05 2.21 -17.21
CA ASP A 24 -35.78 2.11 -15.94
C ASP A 24 -35.56 0.77 -15.25
N LYS A 25 -35.43 -0.32 -16.02
CA LYS A 25 -35.09 -1.65 -15.48
C LYS A 25 -33.69 -1.67 -14.89
N ILE A 26 -32.70 -1.03 -15.54
CA ILE A 26 -31.33 -0.89 -15.01
C ILE A 26 -31.33 -0.04 -13.73
N MET A 27 -32.02 1.11 -13.74
CA MET A 27 -32.12 1.99 -12.57
C MET A 27 -32.78 1.29 -11.37
N SER A 28 -33.82 0.49 -11.61
CA SER A 28 -34.47 -0.29 -10.55
C SER A 28 -33.61 -1.43 -9.99
N THR A 29 -32.66 -1.95 -10.79
CA THR A 29 -31.74 -3.02 -10.39
C THR A 29 -30.58 -2.47 -9.56
N ILE A 30 -30.08 -1.28 -9.91
CA ILE A 30 -29.01 -0.58 -9.16
C ILE A 30 -29.50 -0.10 -7.79
N VAL A 31 -30.77 0.31 -7.68
CA VAL A 31 -31.38 0.76 -6.42
C VAL A 31 -31.73 -0.42 -5.47
N LYS A 32 -31.70 -1.68 -5.96
CA LYS A 32 -32.07 -2.88 -5.20
C LYS A 32 -30.91 -3.87 -4.98
N LEU A 33 -29.68 -3.41 -4.74
CA LEU A 33 -28.73 -4.25 -3.99
C LEU A 33 -29.04 -4.15 -2.49
N PRO A 34 -29.35 -5.26 -1.79
CA PRO A 34 -29.64 -5.23 -0.37
C PRO A 34 -28.34 -5.01 0.41
N VAL A 35 -28.34 -3.96 1.22
CA VAL A 35 -27.47 -3.82 2.38
C VAL A 35 -27.76 -4.99 3.31
N GLN A 36 -26.90 -6.01 3.32
CA GLN A 36 -26.88 -6.99 4.40
C GLN A 36 -26.06 -6.42 5.55
N SER A 37 -26.72 -5.62 6.38
CA SER A 37 -26.32 -5.39 7.76
C SER A 37 -26.73 -6.60 8.60
N ASN A 38 -25.77 -7.34 9.16
CA ASN A 38 -26.03 -8.25 10.27
C ASN A 38 -24.83 -8.21 11.23
N LEU A 39 -25.04 -7.54 12.37
CA LEU A 39 -24.28 -7.71 13.61
C LEU A 39 -25.34 -7.82 14.72
N PRO A 40 -25.38 -8.93 15.50
CA PRO A 40 -26.34 -9.04 16.58
C PRO A 40 -25.86 -8.25 17.79
N LYS A 41 -26.77 -7.49 18.40
CA LYS A 41 -26.61 -6.93 19.75
C LYS A 41 -26.97 -8.00 20.78
N SER A 42 -26.09 -8.22 21.73
CA SER A 42 -26.45 -8.56 23.11
C SER A 42 -25.54 -7.79 24.05
N GLU A 43 -26.18 -6.96 24.89
CA GLU A 43 -25.69 -6.30 26.10
C GLU A 43 -24.94 -7.31 26.99
N SER A 44 -23.98 -7.01 27.87
CA SER A 44 -23.57 -5.82 28.61
C SER A 44 -22.21 -6.14 29.27
N LYS A 45 -21.32 -5.14 29.43
CA LYS A 45 -20.65 -4.79 30.69
C LYS A 45 -19.61 -3.71 30.47
N GLU A 46 -19.70 -2.72 31.33
CA GLU A 46 -18.86 -1.52 31.39
C GLU A 46 -17.38 -1.86 31.54
N SER A 47 -16.54 -1.24 30.71
CA SER A 47 -15.23 -0.79 31.15
C SER A 47 -14.79 0.40 30.32
N LYS A 48 -14.57 1.50 31.03
CA LYS A 48 -14.16 2.83 30.59
C LYS A 48 -12.76 2.76 29.95
N THR A 49 -12.68 3.02 28.65
CA THR A 49 -11.46 3.56 28.03
C THR A 49 -11.88 4.45 26.88
N THR A 50 -11.48 5.71 26.96
CA THR A 50 -11.66 6.73 25.92
C THR A 50 -11.04 6.24 24.62
N SER A 51 -11.86 5.64 23.75
CA SER A 51 -11.45 5.22 22.42
C SER A 51 -11.56 6.41 21.48
N GLU A 52 -10.41 7.00 21.15
CA GLU A 52 -10.28 7.76 19.91
C GLU A 52 -10.74 6.85 18.77
N THR A 53 -11.83 7.22 18.10
CA THR A 53 -12.31 6.53 16.91
C THR A 53 -11.33 6.78 15.77
N VAL A 54 -10.27 5.97 15.72
CA VAL A 54 -9.32 5.93 14.61
C VAL A 54 -10.07 5.46 13.37
N LYS A 55 -9.94 6.21 12.27
CA LYS A 55 -10.64 5.90 11.01
C LYS A 55 -10.24 4.50 10.51
N PRO A 56 -11.15 3.73 9.87
CA PRO A 56 -10.87 2.36 9.45
C PRO A 56 -9.66 2.25 8.49
N ALA A 57 -9.42 3.27 7.66
CA ALA A 57 -8.25 3.34 6.78
C ALA A 57 -6.91 3.46 7.53
N GLU A 58 -6.88 4.20 8.64
CA GLU A 58 -5.69 4.37 9.49
C GLU A 58 -5.38 3.08 10.25
N SER A 59 -6.41 2.33 10.67
CA SER A 59 -6.24 1.03 11.32
C SER A 59 -5.60 0.00 10.40
N ILE A 60 -6.01 -0.03 9.12
CA ILE A 60 -5.46 -0.95 8.12
C ILE A 60 -4.03 -0.52 7.74
N ALA A 61 -3.77 0.76 7.52
CA ALA A 61 -2.40 1.22 7.23
C ALA A 61 -1.42 0.89 8.38
N ARG A 62 -1.86 0.94 9.63
CA ARG A 62 -1.09 0.49 10.80
C ARG A 62 -0.88 -1.03 10.83
N GLN A 63 -1.83 -1.80 10.31
CA GLN A 63 -1.73 -3.25 10.24
C GLN A 63 -0.74 -3.71 9.15
N TYR A 64 -0.57 -2.93 8.07
CA TYR A 64 0.25 -3.33 6.92
C TYR A 64 1.49 -2.44 6.70
N ILE A 65 1.33 -1.14 6.51
CA ILE A 65 2.42 -0.22 6.12
C ILE A 65 3.29 0.14 7.34
N PHE A 66 2.64 0.50 8.44
CA PHE A 66 3.29 0.96 9.68
C PHE A 66 3.27 -0.11 10.78
N SER A 67 3.19 -1.38 10.38
CA SER A 67 3.08 -2.48 11.33
C SER A 67 4.31 -2.59 12.22
N SER A 68 4.04 -2.92 13.49
CA SER A 68 5.08 -3.30 14.45
C SER A 68 5.65 -4.69 14.11
N GLU A 69 4.90 -5.52 13.40
CA GLU A 69 5.31 -6.84 12.97
C GLU A 69 6.33 -6.77 11.82
N ILE A 70 7.29 -7.70 11.85
CA ILE A 70 8.34 -7.77 10.82
C ILE A 70 7.79 -8.48 9.59
N LEU A 71 7.05 -9.57 9.76
CA LEU A 71 6.44 -10.33 8.69
C LEU A 71 4.94 -10.05 8.67
N ILE A 72 4.37 -9.80 7.50
CA ILE A 72 2.94 -9.53 7.31
C ILE A 72 2.36 -10.56 6.33
N GLU A 73 1.04 -10.72 6.35
CA GLU A 73 0.33 -11.59 5.42
C GLU A 73 0.66 -11.26 3.95
N GLY A 74 0.96 -12.30 3.16
CA GLY A 74 1.34 -12.16 1.74
C GLY A 74 2.84 -11.93 1.50
N GLU A 75 3.65 -11.82 2.55
CA GLU A 75 5.11 -11.82 2.44
C GLU A 75 5.70 -13.21 2.56
N SER A 76 6.84 -13.44 1.90
CA SER A 76 7.49 -14.75 1.94
C SER A 76 8.50 -14.84 3.09
N VAL A 77 8.34 -15.86 3.93
CA VAL A 77 9.27 -16.15 5.04
C VAL A 77 10.66 -16.47 4.48
N SER A 78 10.72 -17.19 3.36
CA SER A 78 11.97 -17.58 2.70
C SER A 78 12.80 -16.36 2.30
N GLU A 79 12.21 -15.33 1.69
CA GLU A 79 12.98 -14.13 1.30
C GLU A 79 13.48 -13.34 2.50
N LEU A 80 12.73 -13.32 3.60
CA LEU A 80 13.14 -12.71 4.86
C LEU A 80 14.32 -13.47 5.47
N ASP A 81 14.25 -14.80 5.53
CA ASP A 81 15.34 -15.65 6.02
C ASP A 81 16.58 -15.54 5.13
N ASP A 82 16.42 -15.49 3.80
CA ASP A 82 17.51 -15.27 2.86
C ASP A 82 18.17 -13.91 3.03
N LEU A 83 17.37 -12.86 3.26
CA LEU A 83 17.90 -11.54 3.61
C LEU A 83 18.68 -11.60 4.93
N ARG A 84 18.09 -12.22 5.96
CA ARG A 84 18.69 -12.37 7.27
C ARG A 84 20.03 -13.08 7.18
N ASN A 85 20.07 -14.24 6.52
CA ASN A 85 21.27 -15.05 6.35
C ASN A 85 22.37 -14.30 5.61
N ARG A 86 22.03 -13.55 4.56
CA ARG A 86 23.01 -12.72 3.84
C ARG A 86 23.60 -11.63 4.72
N ILE A 87 22.76 -10.87 5.42
CA ILE A 87 23.22 -9.75 6.26
C ILE A 87 24.02 -10.27 7.47
N VAL A 88 23.60 -11.36 8.11
CA VAL A 88 24.35 -11.97 9.21
C VAL A 88 25.70 -12.50 8.72
N LYS A 89 25.75 -13.11 7.53
CA LYS A 89 27.00 -13.60 6.92
C LYS A 89 27.95 -12.46 6.55
N GLU A 90 27.43 -11.32 6.13
CA GLU A 90 28.22 -10.14 5.76
C GLU A 90 28.72 -9.38 7.00
N LEU A 91 27.84 -9.16 7.97
CA LEU A 91 28.19 -8.37 9.15
C LEU A 91 28.93 -9.19 10.20
N ILE A 92 28.69 -10.51 10.32
CA ILE A 92 29.36 -11.40 11.28
C ILE A 92 29.29 -10.84 12.72
N PRO A 93 28.11 -10.80 13.34
CA PRO A 93 27.98 -10.32 14.71
C PRO A 93 28.74 -11.25 15.67
N SER A 94 29.61 -10.66 16.50
CA SER A 94 30.47 -11.38 17.46
C SER A 94 29.94 -11.39 18.89
N SER A 95 29.04 -10.45 19.22
CA SER A 95 28.45 -10.24 20.54
C SER A 95 26.93 -10.16 20.44
N GLU A 96 26.23 -10.45 21.54
CA GLU A 96 24.77 -10.31 21.64
C GLU A 96 24.28 -8.90 21.28
N ILE A 97 25.03 -7.86 21.69
CA ILE A 97 24.71 -6.46 21.36
C ILE A 97 24.82 -6.23 19.86
N GLU A 98 25.85 -6.80 19.21
CA GLU A 98 25.98 -6.74 17.76
C GLU A 98 24.84 -7.48 17.07
N SER A 99 24.44 -8.66 17.58
CA SER A 99 23.32 -9.43 17.05
C SER A 99 22.02 -8.62 17.08
N ILE A 100 21.72 -7.93 18.17
CA ILE A 100 20.53 -7.07 18.30
C ILE A 100 20.56 -5.93 17.28
N ILE A 101 21.73 -5.30 17.07
CA ILE A 101 21.89 -4.23 16.08
C ILE A 101 21.71 -4.78 14.67
N VAL A 102 22.28 -5.95 14.37
CA VAL A 102 22.13 -6.63 13.08
C VAL A 102 20.67 -7.01 12.83
N ASP A 103 19.97 -7.57 13.81
CA ASP A 103 18.53 -7.87 13.71
C ASP A 103 17.71 -6.59 13.47
N ARG A 104 18.10 -5.46 14.09
CA ARG A 104 17.47 -4.16 13.83
C ARG A 104 17.71 -3.67 12.41
N ILE A 105 18.92 -3.84 11.87
CA ILE A 105 19.25 -3.51 10.48
C ILE A 105 18.38 -4.34 9.53
N ILE A 106 18.29 -5.65 9.76
CA ILE A 106 17.49 -6.58 8.94
C ILE A 106 16.02 -6.19 8.97
N SER A 107 15.48 -5.90 10.16
CA SER A 107 14.11 -5.44 10.35
C SER A 107 13.84 -4.13 9.58
N SER A 108 14.75 -3.15 9.65
CA SER A 108 14.60 -1.88 8.93
C SER A 108 14.72 -2.04 7.41
N LEU A 109 15.65 -2.88 6.93
CA LEU A 109 15.81 -3.19 5.51
C LEU A 109 14.57 -3.90 4.94
N TRP A 110 13.98 -4.83 5.70
CA TRP A 110 12.76 -5.51 5.29
C TRP A 110 11.59 -4.53 5.16
N ARG A 111 11.40 -3.67 6.16
CA ARG A 111 10.38 -2.62 6.10
C ARG A 111 10.63 -1.64 4.96
N LEU A 112 11.89 -1.29 4.67
CA LEU A 112 12.24 -0.41 3.54
C LEU A 112 11.88 -1.04 2.20
N LYS A 113 12.20 -2.33 2.00
CA LYS A 113 11.78 -3.07 0.79
C LYS A 113 10.26 -3.09 0.62
N ARG A 114 9.53 -3.27 1.72
CA ARG A 114 8.06 -3.21 1.72
C ARG A 114 7.57 -1.83 1.29
N CYS A 115 8.16 -0.74 1.80
CA CYS A 115 7.79 0.61 1.40
C CYS A 115 7.91 0.80 -0.11
N LEU A 116 9.03 0.39 -0.71
CA LEU A 116 9.24 0.49 -2.17
C LEU A 116 8.22 -0.35 -2.96
N LYS A 117 7.89 -1.56 -2.48
CA LYS A 117 6.86 -2.41 -3.12
C LYS A 117 5.48 -1.76 -3.07
N ILE A 118 5.11 -1.20 -1.93
CA ILE A 118 3.82 -0.51 -1.74
C ILE A 118 3.77 0.76 -2.59
N GLU A 119 4.86 1.53 -2.67
CA GLU A 119 4.94 2.71 -3.53
C GLU A 119 4.65 2.35 -4.99
N SER A 120 5.29 1.29 -5.49
CA SER A 120 5.03 0.76 -6.83
C SER A 120 3.57 0.37 -7.03
N GLN A 121 2.95 -0.29 -6.04
CA GLN A 121 1.55 -0.70 -6.10
C GLN A 121 0.58 0.49 -6.07
N ILE A 122 0.88 1.53 -5.28
CA ILE A 122 0.08 2.77 -5.25
C ILE A 122 0.13 3.44 -6.63
N ILE A 123 1.32 3.60 -7.21
CA ILE A 123 1.51 4.20 -8.53
C ILE A 123 0.79 3.38 -9.61
N GLU A 124 0.90 2.05 -9.55
CA GLU A 124 0.24 1.14 -10.48
C GLU A 124 -1.28 1.26 -10.37
N PHE A 125 -1.84 1.18 -9.15
CA PHE A 125 -3.27 1.31 -8.87
C PHE A 125 -3.81 2.66 -9.39
N GLU A 126 -3.16 3.77 -9.06
CA GLU A 126 -3.56 5.09 -9.53
C GLU A 126 -3.49 5.22 -11.06
N SER A 127 -2.52 4.55 -11.68
CA SER A 127 -2.43 4.50 -13.14
C SER A 127 -3.43 3.55 -13.79
N SER A 128 -3.89 2.50 -13.11
CA SER A 128 -4.86 1.53 -13.63
C SER A 128 -6.26 2.13 -13.77
N CYS A 129 -6.66 3.02 -12.85
CA CYS A 129 -7.90 3.79 -12.98
C CYS A 129 -7.92 4.65 -14.25
N ILE A 130 -6.77 4.91 -14.88
CA ILE A 130 -6.67 5.66 -16.15
C ILE A 130 -6.94 4.74 -17.35
N GLN A 131 -6.62 3.45 -17.26
CA GLN A 131 -6.95 2.47 -18.31
C GLN A 131 -8.48 2.31 -18.49
N GLU A 132 -9.25 2.45 -17.40
CA GLU A 132 -10.73 2.52 -17.49
C GLU A 132 -11.20 3.71 -18.34
N TYR A 133 -10.44 4.82 -18.39
CA TYR A 133 -10.69 5.96 -19.28
C TYR A 133 -10.13 5.78 -20.70
N GLU A 134 -9.20 4.84 -20.92
CA GLU A 134 -8.70 4.47 -22.25
C GLU A 134 -9.70 3.61 -23.01
N GLN A 135 -10.47 2.77 -22.32
CA GLN A 135 -11.50 1.92 -22.93
C GLN A 135 -12.73 2.70 -23.43
N GLY A 136 -12.76 4.02 -23.27
CA GLY A 136 -13.62 4.88 -24.08
C GLY A 136 -15.11 4.77 -23.80
N PHE A 137 -15.52 4.26 -22.64
CA PHE A 137 -16.95 4.07 -22.32
C PHE A 137 -17.79 5.36 -22.42
N PHE A 138 -17.15 6.55 -22.40
CA PHE A 138 -17.83 7.86 -22.47
C PHE A 138 -17.17 8.90 -23.38
N ARG A 139 -16.26 8.54 -24.33
CA ARG A 139 -15.60 9.57 -25.17
C ARG A 139 -15.61 9.26 -26.67
N THR A 140 -15.92 10.31 -27.45
CA THR A 140 -16.02 10.30 -28.92
C THR A 140 -14.67 10.21 -29.63
N ARG A 141 -13.55 10.50 -28.96
CA ARG A 141 -12.18 10.39 -29.52
C ARG A 141 -11.21 9.74 -28.55
N LYS A 142 -10.24 8.97 -29.09
CA LYS A 142 -9.08 8.48 -28.35
C LYS A 142 -8.21 9.66 -27.90
N ARG A 143 -7.66 9.57 -26.69
CA ARG A 143 -6.70 10.55 -26.16
C ARG A 143 -5.33 10.38 -26.82
N THR A 144 -4.60 11.49 -26.91
CA THR A 144 -3.19 11.45 -27.28
C THR A 144 -2.33 10.97 -26.10
N ASN A 145 -1.13 10.44 -26.39
CA ASN A 145 -0.18 10.02 -25.33
C ASN A 145 0.17 11.16 -24.36
N LYS A 146 0.21 12.41 -24.82
CA LYS A 146 0.46 13.58 -23.96
C LYS A 146 -0.68 13.82 -22.97
N GLU A 147 -1.93 13.75 -23.44
CA GLU A 147 -3.12 13.89 -22.58
C GLU A 147 -3.22 12.75 -21.55
N LEU A 148 -2.85 11.52 -21.94
CA LEU A 148 -2.79 10.38 -21.01
C LEU A 148 -1.74 10.58 -19.93
N SER A 149 -0.53 11.03 -20.31
CA SER A 149 0.54 11.33 -19.37
C SER A 149 0.14 12.43 -18.36
N GLN A 150 -0.54 13.48 -18.83
CA GLN A 150 -1.05 14.55 -17.97
C GLN A 150 -2.11 14.05 -16.97
N LEU A 151 -3.04 13.19 -17.40
CA LEU A 151 -4.03 12.59 -16.51
C LEU A 151 -3.38 11.68 -15.48
N LYS A 152 -2.32 10.95 -15.87
CA LYS A 152 -1.52 10.15 -14.94
C LYS A 152 -0.85 11.01 -13.88
N ALA A 153 -0.26 12.13 -14.28
CA ALA A 153 0.30 13.09 -13.32
C ALA A 153 -0.77 13.62 -12.35
N LEU A 154 -1.94 14.04 -12.85
CA LEU A 154 -3.03 14.54 -11.99
C LEU A 154 -3.51 13.49 -11.00
N LYS A 155 -3.66 12.23 -11.44
CA LYS A 155 -4.12 11.15 -10.54
C LYS A 155 -3.10 10.84 -9.45
N ILE A 156 -1.81 10.80 -9.80
CA ILE A 156 -0.73 10.64 -8.84
C ILE A 156 -0.71 11.81 -7.83
N THR A 157 -1.03 13.03 -8.28
CA THR A 157 -1.13 14.18 -7.36
C THR A 157 -2.32 14.10 -6.40
N GLU A 158 -3.42 13.42 -6.76
CA GLU A 158 -4.50 13.13 -5.81
C GLU A 158 -4.06 12.16 -4.71
N GLY A 159 -3.18 11.22 -5.06
CA GLY A 159 -2.53 10.28 -4.16
C GLY A 159 -1.43 10.85 -3.26
N LYS A 160 -1.03 12.11 -3.49
CA LYS A 160 0.18 12.71 -2.93
C LYS A 160 0.32 12.53 -1.42
N ASN A 161 -0.76 12.68 -0.65
CA ASN A 161 -0.70 12.57 0.81
C ASN A 161 -0.23 11.18 1.28
N LYS A 162 -0.66 10.12 0.61
CA LYS A 162 -0.27 8.73 0.94
C LYS A 162 1.21 8.48 0.58
N LEU A 163 1.64 8.98 -0.58
CA LEU A 163 3.03 8.90 -1.01
C LEU A 163 3.95 9.73 -0.10
N GLU A 164 3.48 10.87 0.40
CA GLU A 164 4.24 11.72 1.33
C GLU A 164 4.44 11.04 2.69
N GLU A 165 3.40 10.38 3.23
CA GLU A 165 3.53 9.59 4.46
C GLU A 165 4.51 8.43 4.29
N LEU A 166 4.44 7.74 3.15
CA LEU A 166 5.35 6.63 2.82
C LEU A 166 6.81 7.11 2.70
N SER A 167 7.03 8.23 2.00
CA SER A 167 8.36 8.85 1.84
C SER A 167 8.98 9.32 3.17
N LYS A 168 8.16 9.86 4.07
CA LYS A 168 8.60 10.20 5.44
C LYS A 168 9.06 8.95 6.18
N TYR A 169 8.31 7.86 6.07
CA TYR A 169 8.64 6.60 6.73
C TYR A 169 9.90 5.95 6.15
N GLU A 170 10.07 5.96 4.83
CA GLU A 170 11.30 5.57 4.15
C GLU A 170 12.51 6.36 4.68
N THR A 171 12.41 7.69 4.73
CA THR A 171 13.47 8.55 5.26
C THR A 171 13.83 8.18 6.71
N ILE A 172 12.84 7.82 7.53
CA ILE A 172 13.07 7.38 8.91
C ILE A 172 13.79 6.02 8.93
N LEU A 173 13.38 5.06 8.11
CA LEU A 173 14.00 3.74 8.02
C LEU A 173 15.45 3.82 7.54
N GLU A 174 15.72 4.60 6.51
CA GLU A 174 17.09 4.84 6.02
C GLU A 174 17.99 5.41 7.10
N ARG A 175 17.52 6.46 7.80
CA ARG A 175 18.26 7.04 8.94
C ARG A 175 18.51 6.01 10.04
N GLN A 176 17.53 5.15 10.33
CA GLN A 176 17.70 4.07 11.31
C GLN A 176 18.77 3.06 10.87
N ILE A 177 18.80 2.70 9.59
CA ILE A 177 19.81 1.79 9.02
C ILE A 177 21.21 2.40 9.14
N TYR A 178 21.40 3.62 8.65
CA TYR A 178 22.70 4.30 8.71
C TYR A 178 23.19 4.49 10.15
N LYS A 179 22.27 4.83 11.07
CA LYS A 179 22.61 4.97 12.49
C LYS A 179 23.01 3.62 13.10
N ALA A 180 22.28 2.54 12.80
CA ALA A 180 22.58 1.21 13.32
C ALA A 180 23.95 0.70 12.82
N LEU A 181 24.24 0.89 11.53
CA LEU A 181 25.56 0.58 10.95
C LEU A 181 26.68 1.38 11.63
N SER A 182 26.50 2.70 11.79
CA SER A 182 27.49 3.54 12.47
C SER A 182 27.74 3.12 13.92
N VAL A 183 26.70 2.70 14.65
CA VAL A 183 26.83 2.21 16.03
C VAL A 183 27.58 0.87 16.05
N LEU A 184 27.27 -0.04 15.12
CA LEU A 184 27.97 -1.31 14.98
C LEU A 184 29.47 -1.10 14.75
N ASP A 185 29.83 -0.20 13.83
CA ASP A 185 31.24 0.12 13.55
C ASP A 185 31.96 0.70 14.77
N LYS A 186 31.29 1.59 15.52
CA LYS A 186 31.86 2.16 16.76
C LYS A 186 32.10 1.09 17.82
N LEU A 187 31.17 0.15 18.00
CA LEU A 187 31.34 -0.95 18.95
C LEU A 187 32.54 -1.83 18.58
N ARG A 188 32.70 -2.14 17.28
CA ARG A 188 33.84 -2.91 16.77
C ARG A 188 35.18 -2.21 16.98
N GLN A 189 35.22 -0.91 16.75
CA GLN A 189 36.42 -0.10 17.00
C GLN A 189 36.77 -0.06 18.49
N HIS A 190 35.77 0.14 19.36
CA HIS A 190 35.98 0.12 20.81
C HIS A 190 36.43 -1.26 21.32
N GLY A 191 35.84 -2.35 20.82
CA GLY A 191 36.26 -3.72 21.12
C GLY A 191 37.73 -3.96 20.74
N SER A 192 38.11 -3.58 19.51
CA SER A 192 39.49 -3.69 19.01
C SER A 192 40.51 -2.88 19.82
N ILE A 193 40.12 -1.72 20.36
CA ILE A 193 40.97 -0.90 21.23
C ILE A 193 41.10 -1.54 22.62
N SER A 194 40.03 -2.14 23.14
CA SER A 194 40.03 -2.79 24.46
C SER A 194 40.91 -4.04 24.49
N GLU A 195 40.88 -4.88 23.44
CA GLU A 195 41.72 -6.08 23.34
C GLU A 195 43.21 -5.76 23.26
N LYS A 196 43.59 -4.67 22.56
CA LYS A 196 44.98 -4.22 22.46
C LYS A 196 45.57 -3.71 23.79
N ARG A 197 44.72 -3.32 24.74
CA ARG A 197 45.15 -2.75 26.04
C ARG A 197 45.32 -3.78 27.15
N VAL A 198 44.89 -5.03 26.96
CA VAL A 198 45.12 -6.09 27.95
C VAL A 198 46.57 -6.58 27.79
N PRO A 199 47.48 -6.34 28.75
CA PRO A 199 48.84 -6.85 28.65
C PRO A 199 48.77 -8.37 28.73
N ARG A 200 49.33 -9.05 27.71
CA ARG A 200 49.58 -10.49 27.74
C ARG A 200 50.44 -10.77 28.97
N LYS A 201 49.83 -11.29 30.05
CA LYS A 201 50.57 -11.84 31.18
C LYS A 201 51.34 -13.06 30.68
N THR A 202 52.60 -12.84 30.32
CA THR A 202 53.58 -13.89 30.08
C THR A 202 53.88 -14.57 31.42
N LYS A 203 53.66 -15.89 31.44
CA LYS A 203 54.22 -16.79 32.47
C LYS A 203 55.72 -16.91 32.28
#